data_AF-A0A1A9QEV0-F1
#
_entry.id   AF-A0A1A9QEV0-F1
#
_cell.length_a   1.000
_cell.length_b   1.000
_cell.length_c   1.000
_cell.angle_alpha   90.00
_cell.angle_beta   90.00
_cell.angle_gamma   90.00
#
_symmetry.space_group_name_H-M   'P 1'
#
loop_
_entity.id
_entity.type
_entity.pdbx_description
1 polymer ?
#
loop_
_entity_poly.entity_id
_entity_poly.type
_entity_poly.pdbx_seq_one_letter_code
_entity_poly.pdbx_strand_id
1 'polypeptide(L)'
;MTKLVVSSLVGVSTLGGAIVGGYYFMQPNNIKDALQAESIIILDTESNQEQWEKLAEKHTGQTVTVKLDKDIQIATIASIGDISSKTPENITKLKDHCKELLKKPAKGSDYETNKEAAKNWCTLESPMLKEEATPKPVVAQSLRQALSTEGFEALNTDSGADDVTWGKLIDKHLETGSSTITKINIPNLKTNDPSNNRVNNIEALKQACKTMLDKTTDYESDKEIAKNWCNKNTKIVS
;
A
#
# COMPACT_ATOMS: atom_id res chain seq x y z
N MET A 1 5.42 -57.45 -8.99
CA MET A 1 4.67 -56.38 -9.67
C MET A 1 5.43 -55.09 -9.46
N THR A 2 6.07 -54.60 -10.52
CA THR A 2 7.04 -53.50 -10.47
C THR A 2 6.55 -52.38 -11.37
N LYS A 3 6.45 -51.15 -10.84
CA LYS A 3 6.44 -49.92 -11.64
C LYS A 3 7.23 -48.85 -10.88
N LEU A 4 8.51 -48.75 -11.22
CA LEU A 4 9.35 -47.58 -10.96
C LEU A 4 9.21 -46.67 -12.18
N VAL A 5 8.72 -45.45 -11.98
CA VAL A 5 8.62 -44.42 -13.02
C VAL A 5 9.92 -43.61 -12.99
N VAL A 6 10.70 -43.74 -14.06
CA VAL A 6 11.88 -42.92 -14.36
C VAL A 6 11.41 -41.75 -15.22
N SER A 7 11.50 -40.52 -14.70
CA SER A 7 11.34 -39.30 -15.51
C SER A 7 12.71 -38.67 -15.73
N SER A 8 13.08 -38.63 -17.01
CA SER A 8 14.36 -38.22 -17.58
C SER A 8 14.69 -36.73 -17.35
N LEU A 9 15.86 -36.47 -16.77
CA LEU A 9 16.61 -35.23 -16.96
C LEU A 9 17.02 -35.16 -18.44
N VAL A 10 16.52 -34.16 -19.16
CA VAL A 10 17.10 -33.76 -20.45
C VAL A 10 18.03 -32.60 -20.18
N GLY A 11 19.33 -32.88 -20.21
CA GLY A 11 20.38 -31.87 -20.34
C GLY A 11 21.14 -32.13 -21.63
N VAL A 12 21.33 -31.09 -22.45
CA VAL A 12 22.29 -30.96 -23.57
C VAL A 12 22.35 -29.44 -23.82
N SER A 13 23.46 -28.70 -23.95
CA SER A 13 24.89 -28.98 -24.02
C SER A 13 25.63 -27.64 -23.95
N THR A 14 26.88 -27.68 -23.49
CA THR A 14 27.91 -26.65 -23.64
C THR A 14 28.08 -26.20 -25.10
N LEU A 15 27.82 -24.93 -25.38
CA LEU A 15 28.50 -24.19 -26.44
C LEU A 15 29.44 -23.18 -25.79
N GLY A 16 30.66 -23.63 -25.52
CA GLY A 16 31.82 -22.75 -25.42
C GLY A 16 32.14 -22.25 -26.82
N GLY A 17 31.89 -20.97 -27.07
CA GLY A 17 32.25 -20.25 -28.29
C GLY A 17 32.25 -18.77 -27.96
N ALA A 18 33.33 -18.07 -28.30
CA ALA A 18 33.56 -16.68 -27.93
C ALA A 18 32.42 -15.76 -28.43
N ILE A 19 31.55 -15.30 -27.53
CA ILE A 19 30.73 -14.11 -27.74
C ILE A 19 31.43 -12.94 -27.03
N VAL A 20 32.65 -12.62 -27.47
CA VAL A 20 33.30 -11.35 -27.10
C VAL A 20 33.04 -10.28 -28.19
N GLY A 21 32.33 -10.63 -29.27
CA GLY A 21 32.05 -9.73 -30.41
C GLY A 21 30.59 -9.26 -30.58
N GLY A 22 29.64 -9.73 -29.76
CA GLY A 22 28.22 -9.42 -29.95
C GLY A 22 27.77 -8.08 -29.33
N TYR A 23 28.33 -7.73 -28.17
CA TYR A 23 27.92 -6.51 -27.44
C TYR A 23 28.34 -5.22 -28.13
N TYR A 24 29.36 -5.24 -28.98
CA TYR A 24 29.81 -4.04 -29.71
C TYR A 24 28.96 -3.75 -30.97
N PHE A 25 28.22 -4.73 -31.49
CA PHE A 25 27.48 -4.61 -32.75
C PHE A 25 25.99 -4.26 -32.59
N MET A 26 25.46 -4.30 -31.36
CA MET A 26 24.09 -3.85 -31.05
C MET A 26 24.12 -2.58 -30.20
N GLN A 27 24.92 -1.59 -30.61
CA GLN A 27 24.77 -0.27 -30.03
C GLN A 27 23.42 0.30 -30.48
N PRO A 28 22.58 0.79 -29.55
CA PRO A 28 21.30 1.38 -29.91
C PRO A 28 21.51 2.55 -30.86
N ASN A 29 20.64 2.71 -31.86
CA ASN A 29 20.78 3.83 -32.79
C ASN A 29 20.13 5.10 -32.24
N ASN A 30 19.07 4.94 -31.46
CA ASN A 30 18.27 6.01 -30.89
C ASN A 30 17.89 5.68 -29.43
N ILE A 31 17.30 6.65 -28.74
CA ILE A 31 16.92 6.52 -27.33
C ILE A 31 15.88 5.42 -27.12
N LYS A 32 14.95 5.20 -28.06
CA LYS A 32 13.99 4.09 -27.97
C LYS A 32 14.71 2.75 -27.89
N ASP A 33 15.64 2.49 -28.81
CA ASP A 33 16.41 1.25 -28.85
C ASP A 33 17.22 1.06 -27.55
N ALA A 34 17.78 2.16 -27.03
CA ALA A 34 18.57 2.14 -25.79
C ALA A 34 17.72 1.78 -24.57
N LEU A 35 16.53 2.36 -24.45
CA LEU A 35 15.59 2.04 -23.37
C LEU A 35 15.05 0.60 -23.49
N GLN A 36 14.77 0.14 -24.71
CA GLN A 36 14.32 -1.24 -24.94
C GLN A 36 15.42 -2.27 -24.64
N ALA A 37 16.69 -1.95 -24.91
CA ALA A 37 17.82 -2.79 -24.51
C ALA A 37 17.94 -2.92 -22.98
N GLU A 38 17.42 -1.95 -22.22
CA GLU A 38 17.30 -1.98 -20.75
C GLU A 38 16.00 -2.61 -20.26
N SER A 39 15.16 -3.16 -21.15
CA SER A 39 13.84 -3.70 -20.83
C SER A 39 12.85 -2.66 -20.26
N ILE A 40 13.02 -1.38 -20.59
CA ILE A 40 12.10 -0.31 -20.21
C ILE A 40 10.95 -0.24 -21.22
N ILE A 41 9.70 -0.20 -20.73
CA ILE A 41 8.50 -0.23 -21.58
C ILE A 41 8.09 1.19 -21.96
N ILE A 42 8.21 1.49 -23.25
CA ILE A 42 7.76 2.77 -23.82
C ILE A 42 6.23 2.86 -23.81
N LEU A 43 5.69 4.01 -23.43
CA LEU A 43 4.26 4.31 -23.55
C LEU A 43 3.86 4.32 -25.02
N ASP A 44 2.83 3.55 -25.35
CA ASP A 44 2.26 3.55 -26.68
C ASP A 44 1.35 4.78 -26.85
N THR A 45 1.30 5.39 -28.04
CA THR A 45 0.55 6.64 -28.23
C THR A 45 -0.93 6.43 -28.55
N GLU A 46 -1.29 5.23 -28.99
CA GLU A 46 -2.67 4.83 -29.31
C GLU A 46 -3.35 4.14 -28.12
N SER A 47 -2.55 3.54 -27.25
CA SER A 47 -2.96 2.99 -25.96
C SER A 47 -2.37 3.81 -24.80
N ASN A 48 -2.53 3.37 -23.56
CA ASN A 48 -2.05 4.09 -22.37
C ASN A 48 -2.61 5.53 -22.14
N GLN A 49 -3.85 5.80 -22.57
CA GLN A 49 -4.47 7.13 -22.44
C GLN A 49 -4.46 7.68 -21.01
N GLU A 50 -4.77 6.85 -20.01
CA GLU A 50 -4.79 7.23 -18.60
C GLU A 50 -3.40 7.66 -18.10
N GLN A 51 -2.35 6.95 -18.52
CA GLN A 51 -0.97 7.28 -18.18
C GLN A 51 -0.57 8.62 -18.81
N TRP A 52 -0.93 8.86 -20.07
CA TRP A 52 -0.67 10.13 -20.73
C TRP A 52 -1.38 11.30 -20.05
N GLU A 53 -2.63 11.11 -19.59
CA GLU A 53 -3.37 12.10 -18.82
C GLU A 53 -2.70 12.43 -17.47
N LYS A 54 -2.22 11.40 -16.76
CA LYS A 54 -1.47 11.55 -15.49
C LYS A 54 -0.17 12.31 -15.69
N LEU A 55 0.58 11.99 -16.74
CA LEU A 55 1.83 12.68 -17.06
C LEU A 55 1.58 14.14 -17.47
N ALA A 56 0.58 14.40 -18.30
CA ALA A 56 0.23 15.75 -18.72
C ALA A 56 -0.13 16.63 -17.50
N GLU A 57 -0.94 16.12 -16.57
CA GLU A 57 -1.32 16.82 -15.33
C GLU A 57 -0.11 17.25 -14.48
N LYS A 58 0.94 16.42 -14.44
CA LYS A 58 2.15 16.70 -13.65
C LYS A 58 3.12 17.65 -14.34
N HIS A 59 2.95 17.94 -15.63
CA HIS A 59 3.82 18.86 -16.37
C HIS A 59 3.33 20.31 -16.25
N THR A 60 3.82 20.98 -15.21
CA THR A 60 3.59 22.41 -14.99
C THR A 60 4.73 23.19 -15.63
N GLY A 61 4.47 23.81 -16.79
CA GLY A 61 5.47 24.53 -17.60
C GLY A 61 6.07 25.77 -16.94
N GLN A 62 5.74 26.04 -15.67
CA GLN A 62 6.26 27.15 -14.88
C GLN A 62 7.60 26.84 -14.19
N THR A 63 8.06 25.58 -14.19
CA THR A 63 9.30 25.19 -13.51
C THR A 63 10.20 24.34 -14.39
N VAL A 64 11.52 24.43 -14.18
CA VAL A 64 12.53 23.57 -14.85
C VAL A 64 12.47 22.13 -14.33
N THR A 65 11.85 21.92 -13.15
CA THR A 65 11.81 20.62 -12.47
C THR A 65 10.48 20.40 -11.76
N VAL A 66 9.85 19.26 -11.97
CA VAL A 66 8.71 18.77 -11.18
C VAL A 66 9.24 18.05 -9.95
N LYS A 67 8.81 18.47 -8.76
CA LYS A 67 9.09 17.78 -7.49
C LYS A 67 8.00 16.75 -7.23
N LEU A 68 8.37 15.49 -7.11
CA LEU A 68 7.44 14.42 -6.74
C LEU A 68 7.48 14.12 -5.24
N ASP A 69 8.67 14.13 -4.64
CA ASP A 69 8.91 13.96 -3.20
C ASP A 69 10.17 14.74 -2.81
N LYS A 70 10.55 14.76 -1.52
CA LYS A 70 11.74 15.43 -0.98
C LYS A 70 13.03 15.07 -1.72
N ASP A 71 13.09 13.85 -2.27
CA ASP A 71 14.30 13.29 -2.87
C ASP A 71 14.20 13.11 -4.40
N ILE A 72 13.03 13.31 -5.02
CA ILE A 72 12.83 13.06 -6.47
C ILE A 72 12.45 14.36 -7.20
N GLN A 73 13.35 14.80 -8.07
CA GLN A 73 13.15 15.93 -8.98
C GLN A 73 13.32 15.46 -10.41
N ILE A 74 12.37 15.84 -11.27
CA ILE A 74 12.38 15.45 -12.69
C ILE A 74 12.43 16.71 -13.52
N ALA A 75 13.41 16.80 -14.41
CA ALA A 75 13.48 17.90 -15.36
C ALA A 75 12.22 17.95 -16.23
N THR A 76 11.60 19.13 -16.35
CA THR A 76 10.51 19.34 -17.29
C THR A 76 11.04 19.36 -18.71
N ILE A 77 10.17 18.99 -19.64
CA ILE A 77 10.42 19.20 -21.06
C ILE A 77 10.16 20.67 -21.36
N ALA A 78 11.21 21.50 -21.40
CA ALA A 78 11.09 22.95 -21.56
C ALA A 78 10.37 23.38 -22.86
N SER A 79 10.41 22.55 -23.91
CA SER A 79 9.89 22.90 -25.23
C SER A 79 8.38 22.77 -25.40
N ILE A 80 7.65 22.15 -24.46
CA ILE A 80 6.20 21.92 -24.61
C ILE A 80 5.32 22.92 -23.83
N GLY A 81 5.93 23.78 -23.02
CA GLY A 81 5.20 24.74 -22.19
C GLY A 81 4.37 24.07 -21.10
N ASP A 82 3.41 24.80 -20.53
CA ASP A 82 2.51 24.26 -19.49
C ASP A 82 1.38 23.46 -20.14
N ILE A 83 1.34 22.16 -19.86
CA ILE A 83 0.34 21.23 -20.38
C ILE A 83 -0.49 20.59 -19.26
N SER A 84 -0.44 21.14 -18.05
CA SER A 84 -1.11 20.61 -16.85
C SER A 84 -2.63 20.45 -16.98
N SER A 85 -3.26 21.12 -17.93
CA SER A 85 -4.66 20.84 -18.26
C SER A 85 -4.76 19.59 -19.13
N LYS A 86 -5.56 18.60 -18.69
CA LYS A 86 -5.84 17.31 -19.37
C LYS A 86 -6.63 17.44 -20.67
N THR A 87 -6.29 18.41 -21.49
CA THR A 87 -6.93 18.62 -22.79
C THR A 87 -6.34 17.66 -23.83
N PRO A 88 -7.12 17.22 -24.83
CA PRO A 88 -6.61 16.38 -25.92
C PRO A 88 -5.41 17.01 -26.65
N GLU A 89 -5.39 18.34 -26.80
CA GLU A 89 -4.28 19.07 -27.41
C GLU A 89 -2.97 18.93 -26.62
N ASN A 90 -3.05 19.08 -25.30
CA ASN A 90 -1.89 18.97 -24.40
C ASN A 90 -1.32 17.55 -24.33
N ILE A 91 -2.21 16.56 -24.27
CA ILE A 91 -1.82 15.15 -24.33
C ILE A 91 -1.14 14.83 -25.67
N THR A 92 -1.65 15.40 -26.77
CA THR A 92 -1.04 15.25 -28.10
C THR A 92 0.35 15.88 -28.15
N LYS A 93 0.52 17.10 -27.62
CA LYS A 93 1.84 17.76 -27.53
C LYS A 93 2.86 16.92 -26.76
N LEU A 94 2.45 16.32 -25.64
CA LEU A 94 3.31 15.44 -24.85
C LEU A 94 3.68 14.17 -25.63
N LYS A 95 2.70 13.50 -26.25
CA LYS A 95 2.90 12.31 -27.09
C LYS A 95 3.88 12.60 -28.24
N ASP A 96 3.68 13.71 -28.95
CA ASP A 96 4.52 14.09 -30.08
C ASP A 96 5.94 14.44 -29.64
N HIS A 97 6.10 15.14 -28.52
CA HIS A 97 7.42 15.38 -27.97
C HIS A 97 8.14 14.09 -27.59
N CYS A 98 7.44 13.15 -26.95
CA CYS A 98 7.99 11.84 -26.65
C CYS A 98 8.43 11.08 -27.90
N LYS A 99 7.64 11.13 -28.99
CA LYS A 99 8.02 10.54 -30.29
C LYS A 99 9.33 11.14 -30.82
N GLU A 100 9.49 12.45 -30.76
CA GLU A 100 10.70 13.13 -31.23
C GLU A 100 11.90 12.85 -30.32
N LEU A 101 11.70 12.84 -29.01
CA LEU A 101 12.74 12.54 -28.04
C LEU A 101 13.28 11.11 -28.21
N LEU A 102 12.39 10.13 -28.39
CA LEU A 102 12.74 8.72 -28.58
C LEU A 102 13.51 8.45 -29.88
N LYS A 103 13.36 9.30 -30.91
CA LYS A 103 14.10 9.21 -32.18
C LYS A 103 15.52 9.81 -32.10
N LYS A 104 15.83 10.58 -31.06
CA LYS A 104 17.16 11.22 -30.95
C LYS A 104 18.27 10.17 -30.91
N PRO A 105 19.46 10.46 -31.46
CA PRO A 105 20.57 9.52 -31.50
C PRO A 105 20.99 9.05 -30.10
N ALA A 106 21.34 7.78 -29.95
CA ALA A 106 21.87 7.24 -28.70
C ALA A 106 23.37 7.56 -28.49
N LYS A 107 23.78 8.78 -28.85
CA LYS A 107 25.16 9.27 -28.83
C LYS A 107 25.21 10.80 -28.81
N GLY A 108 26.31 11.37 -28.35
CA GLY A 108 26.51 12.82 -28.26
C GLY A 108 26.41 13.35 -26.83
N SER A 109 26.70 14.65 -26.65
CA SER A 109 26.74 15.30 -25.33
C SER A 109 25.41 15.25 -24.58
N ASP A 110 24.30 15.31 -25.32
CA ASP A 110 22.97 15.44 -24.73
C ASP A 110 22.27 14.08 -24.58
N TYR A 111 22.97 12.98 -24.88
CA TYR A 111 22.37 11.64 -24.89
C TYR A 111 21.78 11.25 -23.54
N GLU A 112 22.57 11.33 -22.47
CA GLU A 112 22.12 10.94 -21.12
C GLU A 112 20.95 11.80 -20.66
N THR A 113 21.01 13.11 -20.88
CA THR A 113 19.91 14.04 -20.54
C THR A 113 18.63 13.70 -21.30
N ASN A 114 18.72 13.43 -22.61
CA ASN A 114 17.54 13.08 -23.41
C ASN A 114 17.00 11.70 -23.04
N LYS A 115 17.86 10.74 -22.70
CA LYS A 115 17.48 9.38 -22.29
C LYS A 115 16.76 9.42 -20.94
N GLU A 116 17.29 10.17 -19.99
CA GLU A 116 16.65 10.38 -18.69
C GLU A 116 15.29 11.09 -18.84
N ALA A 117 15.21 12.13 -19.68
CA ALA A 117 13.94 12.77 -19.99
C ALA A 117 12.94 11.80 -20.62
N ALA A 118 13.38 10.94 -21.55
CA ALA A 118 12.52 9.93 -22.16
C ALA A 118 12.04 8.92 -21.13
N LYS A 119 12.93 8.43 -20.27
CA LYS A 119 12.58 7.51 -19.16
C LYS A 119 11.54 8.14 -18.24
N ASN A 120 11.71 9.41 -17.90
CA ASN A 120 10.83 10.10 -16.98
C ASN A 120 9.45 10.46 -17.57
N TRP A 121 9.35 10.70 -18.87
CA TRP A 121 8.13 11.24 -19.49
C TRP A 121 7.44 10.32 -20.51
N CYS A 122 8.14 9.31 -21.03
CA CYS A 122 7.70 8.55 -22.19
C CYS A 122 7.64 7.03 -21.94
N THR A 123 7.75 6.58 -20.69
CA THR A 123 7.80 5.16 -20.31
C THR A 123 6.86 4.84 -19.17
N LEU A 124 6.41 3.58 -19.06
CA LEU A 124 5.55 3.10 -17.97
C LEU A 124 6.27 3.12 -16.61
N GLU A 125 7.60 3.08 -16.62
CA GLU A 125 8.46 3.15 -15.45
C GLU A 125 8.67 4.58 -14.94
N SER A 126 8.04 5.57 -15.60
CA SER A 126 8.07 6.95 -15.19
C SER A 126 7.77 7.07 -13.69
N PRO A 127 8.64 7.73 -12.91
CA PRO A 127 8.37 8.00 -11.50
C PRO A 127 7.07 8.81 -11.27
N MET A 128 6.52 9.48 -12.28
CA MET A 128 5.21 10.16 -12.20
C MET A 128 4.02 9.21 -12.39
N LEU A 129 4.25 8.08 -13.05
CA LEU A 129 3.26 7.01 -13.28
C LEU A 129 3.33 5.92 -12.24
N LYS A 130 4.47 5.81 -11.55
CA LYS A 130 4.48 5.21 -10.22
C LYS A 130 3.46 6.03 -9.46
N GLU A 131 2.30 5.41 -9.28
CA GLU A 131 1.32 5.85 -8.31
C GLU A 131 2.17 6.25 -7.11
N GLU A 132 2.12 7.54 -6.73
CA GLU A 132 2.49 7.87 -5.37
C GLU A 132 1.81 6.76 -4.57
N ALA A 133 2.53 6.16 -3.63
CA ALA A 133 1.82 5.54 -2.54
C ALA A 133 1.04 6.66 -1.82
N THR A 134 0.04 7.25 -2.49
CA THR A 134 -1.28 7.43 -1.92
C THR A 134 -1.43 6.21 -1.04
N PRO A 135 -1.50 6.40 0.28
CA PRO A 135 -1.74 5.28 1.14
C PRO A 135 -2.96 4.62 0.52
N LYS A 136 -2.81 3.37 0.05
CA LYS A 136 -3.94 2.48 -0.24
C LYS A 136 -4.98 2.88 0.77
N PRO A 137 -6.22 3.22 0.38
CA PRO A 137 -7.22 3.68 1.33
C PRO A 137 -7.09 2.74 2.50
N VAL A 138 -6.52 3.24 3.61
CA VAL A 138 -6.23 2.38 4.74
C VAL A 138 -7.62 1.97 5.09
N VAL A 139 -7.99 0.73 4.77
CA VAL A 139 -9.24 0.16 5.27
C VAL A 139 -9.04 0.34 6.75
N ALA A 140 -9.69 1.38 7.29
CA ALA A 140 -9.21 2.03 8.48
C ALA A 140 -9.13 0.93 9.53
N GLN A 141 -7.89 0.58 9.90
CA GLN A 141 -7.64 -0.69 10.57
C GLN A 141 -8.41 -0.64 11.87
N SER A 142 -9.34 -1.56 12.07
CA SER A 142 -10.13 -1.53 13.29
C SER A 142 -9.21 -1.74 14.49
N LEU A 143 -9.58 -1.23 15.66
CA LEU A 143 -8.83 -1.47 16.89
C LEU A 143 -8.56 -2.96 17.10
N ARG A 144 -9.54 -3.82 16.77
CA ARG A 144 -9.37 -5.29 16.76
C ARG A 144 -8.18 -5.73 15.92
N GLN A 145 -8.12 -5.29 14.66
CA GLN A 145 -7.03 -5.64 13.74
C GLN A 145 -5.70 -5.07 14.22
N ALA A 146 -5.69 -3.85 14.78
CA ALA A 146 -4.49 -3.20 15.31
C ALA A 146 -3.93 -3.97 16.51
N LEU A 147 -4.79 -4.48 17.39
CA LEU A 147 -4.37 -5.23 18.56
C LEU A 147 -3.98 -6.68 18.24
N SER A 148 -4.57 -7.31 17.21
CA SER A 148 -4.23 -8.68 16.81
C SER A 148 -2.74 -8.86 16.48
N THR A 149 -2.07 -7.84 15.95
CA THR A 149 -0.62 -7.88 15.67
C THR A 149 0.23 -7.88 16.95
N GLU A 150 -0.36 -7.50 18.08
CA GLU A 150 0.29 -7.47 19.41
C GLU A 150 -0.07 -8.70 20.26
N GLY A 151 -0.64 -9.76 19.66
CA GLY A 151 -1.04 -10.97 20.37
C GLY A 151 -2.34 -10.82 21.18
N PHE A 152 -3.17 -9.84 20.85
CA PHE A 152 -4.49 -9.68 21.44
C PHE A 152 -5.46 -10.78 20.96
N GLU A 153 -6.08 -11.46 21.92
CA GLU A 153 -7.11 -12.46 21.67
C GLU A 153 -8.44 -11.94 22.20
N ALA A 154 -9.32 -11.49 21.30
CA ALA A 154 -10.61 -10.95 21.70
C ALA A 154 -11.46 -12.01 22.42
N LEU A 155 -12.09 -11.64 23.53
CA LEU A 155 -13.21 -12.39 24.10
C LEU A 155 -14.35 -12.48 23.08
N ASN A 156 -15.03 -13.61 23.06
CA ASN A 156 -16.14 -13.91 22.16
C ASN A 156 -17.37 -13.08 22.57
N THR A 157 -17.85 -12.25 21.65
CA THR A 157 -18.99 -11.35 21.84
C THR A 157 -20.30 -11.91 21.29
N ASP A 158 -20.27 -12.98 20.49
CA ASP A 158 -21.44 -13.46 19.74
C ASP A 158 -21.99 -14.82 20.27
N SER A 159 -21.29 -15.44 21.23
CA SER A 159 -21.67 -16.71 21.84
C SER A 159 -21.40 -16.73 23.35
N GLY A 160 -21.80 -17.83 24.00
CA GLY A 160 -21.59 -18.06 25.43
C GLY A 160 -20.21 -18.62 25.81
N ALA A 161 -19.29 -18.76 24.85
CA ALA A 161 -18.01 -19.45 25.07
C ALA A 161 -17.15 -18.82 26.18
N ASP A 162 -17.26 -17.50 26.37
CA ASP A 162 -16.47 -16.73 27.33
C ASP A 162 -17.31 -16.16 28.50
N ASP A 163 -18.54 -16.65 28.72
CA ASP A 163 -19.49 -16.08 29.70
C ASP A 163 -18.98 -16.10 31.15
N VAL A 164 -18.19 -17.12 31.51
CA VAL A 164 -17.57 -17.19 32.84
C VAL A 164 -16.60 -16.02 33.04
N THR A 165 -15.77 -15.74 32.03
CA THR A 165 -14.81 -14.63 32.04
C THR A 165 -15.52 -13.28 32.03
N TRP A 166 -16.56 -13.13 31.20
CA TRP A 166 -17.39 -11.94 31.18
C TRP A 166 -18.05 -11.67 32.54
N GLY A 167 -18.54 -12.71 33.21
CA GLY A 167 -19.11 -12.59 34.54
C GLY A 167 -18.10 -12.05 35.56
N LYS A 168 -16.87 -12.57 35.57
CA LYS A 168 -15.79 -12.07 36.45
C LYS A 168 -15.43 -10.61 36.15
N LEU A 169 -15.42 -10.23 34.88
CA LEU A 169 -15.16 -8.84 34.46
C LEU A 169 -16.29 -7.91 34.95
N ILE A 170 -17.56 -8.32 34.88
CA ILE A 170 -18.66 -7.55 35.46
C ILE A 170 -18.51 -7.40 36.97
N ASP A 171 -18.18 -8.48 37.69
CA ASP A 171 -17.95 -8.45 39.14
C ASP A 171 -16.84 -7.42 39.46
N LYS A 172 -15.73 -7.44 38.71
CA LYS A 172 -14.62 -6.46 38.82
C LYS A 172 -14.99 -5.04 38.42
N HIS A 173 -15.89 -4.85 37.46
CA HIS A 173 -16.37 -3.54 37.06
C HIS A 173 -17.25 -2.91 38.16
N LEU A 174 -18.06 -3.73 38.83
CA LEU A 174 -18.98 -3.31 39.90
C LEU A 174 -18.30 -3.18 41.27
N GLU A 175 -17.11 -3.76 41.48
CA GLU A 175 -16.34 -3.60 42.71
C GLU A 175 -16.17 -2.10 43.07
N THR A 176 -16.54 -1.77 44.31
CA THR A 176 -16.41 -0.43 44.88
C THR A 176 -15.03 -0.30 45.52
N GLY A 177 -14.15 0.45 44.86
CA GLY A 177 -12.77 0.66 45.30
C GLY A 177 -11.98 1.45 44.26
N SER A 178 -10.84 2.02 44.68
CA SER A 178 -9.92 2.68 43.75
C SER A 178 -9.17 1.60 42.96
N SER A 179 -9.65 1.30 41.75
CA SER A 179 -8.86 0.53 40.78
C SER A 179 -7.95 1.48 40.01
N THR A 180 -6.68 1.10 39.84
CA THR A 180 -5.76 1.81 38.93
C THR A 180 -6.10 1.58 37.46
N ILE A 181 -6.97 0.61 37.17
CA ILE A 181 -7.40 0.23 35.83
C ILE A 181 -8.60 1.11 35.43
N THR A 182 -8.44 1.83 34.32
CA THR A 182 -9.52 2.60 33.68
C THR A 182 -10.67 1.68 33.30
N LYS A 183 -11.89 2.00 33.76
CA LYS A 183 -13.09 1.21 33.47
C LYS A 183 -13.59 1.48 32.05
N ILE A 184 -14.00 0.42 31.34
CA ILE A 184 -14.76 0.55 30.10
C ILE A 184 -16.12 1.20 30.37
N ASN A 185 -16.57 2.09 29.51
CA ASN A 185 -17.92 2.65 29.58
C ASN A 185 -18.93 1.60 29.10
N ILE A 186 -19.82 1.16 30.00
CA ILE A 186 -20.87 0.17 29.70
C ILE A 186 -22.23 0.88 29.80
N PRO A 187 -22.87 1.23 28.67
CA PRO A 187 -24.19 1.84 28.69
C PRO A 187 -25.20 0.92 29.40
N ASN A 188 -26.05 1.51 30.25
CA ASN A 188 -27.16 0.81 30.92
C ASN A 188 -26.74 -0.34 31.86
N LEU A 189 -25.53 -0.28 32.43
CA LEU A 189 -25.10 -1.24 33.45
C LEU A 189 -26.04 -1.19 34.66
N LYS A 190 -26.64 -2.33 35.01
CA LYS A 190 -27.59 -2.43 36.12
C LYS A 190 -26.86 -2.80 37.40
N THR A 191 -26.95 -1.94 38.42
CA THR A 191 -26.21 -2.06 39.69
C THR A 191 -27.00 -2.72 40.82
N ASN A 192 -28.30 -2.97 40.65
CA ASN A 192 -29.21 -3.15 41.79
C ASN A 192 -29.38 -4.59 42.32
N ASP A 193 -28.68 -5.57 41.74
CA ASP A 193 -28.49 -6.94 42.26
C ASP A 193 -27.63 -7.69 41.24
N PRO A 194 -26.37 -8.05 41.56
CA PRO A 194 -25.47 -8.72 40.62
C PRO A 194 -25.99 -10.08 40.14
N SER A 195 -26.80 -10.78 40.96
CA SER A 195 -27.29 -12.12 40.63
C SER A 195 -28.43 -12.07 39.61
N ASN A 196 -29.36 -11.14 39.77
CA ASN A 196 -30.53 -10.99 38.91
C ASN A 196 -30.24 -10.25 37.60
N ASN A 197 -29.16 -9.46 37.53
CA ASN A 197 -28.80 -8.68 36.33
C ASN A 197 -27.57 -9.21 35.58
N ARG A 198 -26.97 -10.32 36.02
CA ARG A 198 -25.70 -10.83 35.47
C ARG A 198 -25.73 -10.99 33.96
N VAL A 199 -26.76 -11.63 33.43
CA VAL A 199 -26.92 -11.88 31.98
C VAL A 199 -27.01 -10.57 31.20
N ASN A 200 -27.83 -9.62 31.65
CA ASN A 200 -27.98 -8.31 31.01
C ASN A 200 -26.68 -7.50 31.05
N ASN A 201 -25.96 -7.55 32.16
CA ASN A 201 -24.70 -6.82 32.34
C ASN A 201 -23.59 -7.42 31.46
N ILE A 202 -23.51 -8.76 31.37
CA ILE A 202 -22.60 -9.45 30.46
C ILE A 202 -22.87 -9.02 29.01
N GLU A 203 -24.13 -9.00 28.59
CA GLU A 203 -24.50 -8.60 27.24
C GLU A 203 -24.14 -7.14 26.95
N ALA A 204 -24.38 -6.24 27.90
CA ALA A 204 -24.00 -4.83 27.77
C ALA A 204 -22.48 -4.66 27.64
N LEU A 205 -21.68 -5.43 28.39
CA LEU A 205 -20.23 -5.41 28.27
C LEU A 205 -19.73 -6.01 26.95
N LYS A 206 -20.31 -7.13 26.48
CA LYS A 206 -20.01 -7.69 25.15
C LYS A 206 -20.24 -6.65 24.06
N GLN A 207 -21.36 -5.93 24.12
CA GLN A 207 -21.68 -4.90 23.14
C GLN A 207 -20.71 -3.72 23.22
N ALA A 208 -20.35 -3.26 24.42
CA ALA A 208 -19.36 -2.18 24.59
C ALA A 208 -18.00 -2.57 24.01
N CYS A 209 -17.53 -3.80 24.26
CA CYS A 209 -16.30 -4.32 23.67
C CYS A 209 -16.38 -4.45 22.15
N LYS A 210 -17.50 -4.93 21.59
CA LYS A 210 -17.71 -5.02 20.14
C LYS A 210 -17.60 -3.64 19.49
N THR A 211 -18.35 -2.66 19.99
CA THR A 211 -18.30 -1.28 19.50
C THR A 211 -16.91 -0.66 19.60
N MET A 212 -16.19 -0.90 20.70
CA MET A 212 -14.82 -0.40 20.88
C MET A 212 -13.84 -1.04 19.89
N LEU A 213 -13.90 -2.36 19.73
CA LEU A 213 -12.99 -3.11 18.86
C LEU A 213 -13.23 -2.85 17.37
N ASP A 214 -14.44 -2.45 17.00
CA ASP A 214 -14.81 -2.11 15.62
C ASP A 214 -14.50 -0.64 15.26
N LYS A 215 -14.04 0.18 16.22
CA LYS A 215 -13.60 1.56 15.95
C LYS A 215 -12.44 1.56 14.96
N THR A 216 -12.50 2.48 14.00
CA THR A 216 -11.48 2.63 12.95
C THR A 216 -10.72 3.95 13.03
N THR A 217 -11.14 4.87 13.91
CA THR A 217 -10.50 6.16 14.16
C THR A 217 -10.36 6.42 15.67
N ASP A 218 -9.40 7.26 16.05
CA ASP A 218 -9.20 7.80 17.41
C ASP A 218 -9.19 6.78 18.55
N TYR A 219 -8.74 5.54 18.27
CA TYR A 219 -8.78 4.44 19.24
C TYR A 219 -7.47 4.25 20.03
N GLU A 220 -6.47 5.12 19.88
CA GLU A 220 -5.20 5.00 20.60
C GLU A 220 -5.40 5.02 22.13
N SER A 221 -6.30 5.87 22.62
CA SER A 221 -6.69 5.91 24.04
C SER A 221 -7.50 4.68 24.47
N ASP A 222 -8.11 3.96 23.54
CA ASP A 222 -8.95 2.80 23.83
C ASP A 222 -8.17 1.48 23.85
N LYS A 223 -6.92 1.46 23.34
CA LYS A 223 -6.09 0.24 23.30
C LYS A 223 -5.92 -0.42 24.66
N GLU A 224 -5.59 0.36 25.68
CA GLU A 224 -5.39 -0.16 27.03
C GLU A 224 -6.71 -0.66 27.62
N ILE A 225 -7.81 0.06 27.39
CA ILE A 225 -9.14 -0.35 27.84
C ILE A 225 -9.54 -1.67 27.17
N ALA A 226 -9.35 -1.81 25.86
CA ALA A 226 -9.63 -3.05 25.13
C ALA A 226 -8.76 -4.21 25.63
N LYS A 227 -7.45 -4.00 25.84
CA LYS A 227 -6.53 -5.02 26.39
C LYS A 227 -6.97 -5.49 27.79
N ASN A 228 -7.50 -4.59 28.60
CA ASN A 228 -7.92 -4.89 29.96
C ASN A 228 -9.33 -5.50 30.03
N TRP A 229 -10.27 -5.08 29.18
CA TRP A 229 -11.67 -5.46 29.32
C TRP A 229 -12.20 -6.41 28.24
N CYS A 230 -11.52 -6.52 27.10
CA CYS A 230 -12.00 -7.27 25.94
C CYS A 230 -11.05 -8.40 25.50
N ASN A 231 -9.95 -8.65 26.24
CA ASN A 231 -8.95 -9.68 25.94
C ASN A 231 -9.18 -10.94 26.78
N LYS A 232 -9.01 -12.12 26.18
CA LYS A 232 -8.99 -13.41 26.88
C LYS A 232 -7.87 -13.49 27.91
N ASN A 233 -6.75 -12.86 27.61
CA ASN A 233 -5.55 -12.82 28.45
C ASN A 233 -5.55 -11.60 29.40
N THR A 234 -6.73 -11.13 29.81
CA THR A 234 -6.85 -9.96 30.69
C THR A 234 -6.31 -10.22 32.09
N LYS A 235 -5.47 -9.28 32.57
CA LYS A 235 -4.92 -9.29 33.93
C LYS A 235 -5.95 -8.94 35.02
N ILE A 236 -7.14 -8.47 34.65
CA ILE A 236 -8.19 -8.10 35.63
C ILE A 236 -8.70 -9.34 36.39
N VAL A 237 -8.80 -10.47 35.70
CA VAL A 237 -9.43 -11.71 36.20
C VAL A 237 -8.50 -12.93 36.19
N SER A 238 -7.23 -12.70 35.83
CA SER A 238 -6.15 -13.70 35.90
C SER A 238 -5.79 -14.06 37.33
#